data_AF-A0A0S8BHN5-F1
#
_entry.id   AF-A0A0S8BHN5-F1
#
_cell.length_a   1.000
_cell.length_b   1.000
_cell.length_c   1.000
_cell.angle_alpha   90.00
_cell.angle_beta   90.00
_cell.angle_gamma   90.00
#
_symmetry.space_group_name_H-M   'P 1'
#
loop_
_entity.id
_entity.type
_entity.pdbx_description
1 polymer ?
#
loop_
_entity_poly.entity_id
_entity_poly.type
_entity_poly.pdbx_seq_one_letter_code
_entity_poly.pdbx_strand_id
1 'polypeptide(L)'
;MTPRQIMLVQATFEQSRTRSRIIGERFYRRLFTRYPEIRELFSGDIEDQAGKLIRMMAVLVDSLDRPAETADILFELGIRHQAYGVRQEHYYAAGRIFLWAIKPADGSPFSPEIKQAWMAFYEMIVRQMIEAPRQTLHVMA
;
A
#
# COMPACT_ATOMS: atom_id res chain seq x y z
N MET A 1 -10.13 -4.53 -10.51
CA MET A 1 -10.14 -3.09 -10.89
C MET A 1 -10.59 -2.95 -12.34
N THR A 2 -11.11 -1.80 -12.75
CA THR A 2 -11.44 -1.55 -14.17
C THR A 2 -10.20 -1.11 -14.96
N PRO A 3 -10.16 -1.27 -16.30
CA PRO A 3 -9.04 -0.78 -17.13
C PRO A 3 -8.76 0.72 -16.93
N ARG A 4 -9.81 1.53 -16.76
CA ARG A 4 -9.69 2.96 -16.46
C ARG A 4 -9.02 3.22 -15.12
N GLN A 5 -9.38 2.48 -14.07
CA GLN A 5 -8.73 2.63 -12.76
C GLN A 5 -7.26 2.24 -12.80
N ILE A 6 -6.91 1.16 -13.52
CA ILE A 6 -5.52 0.73 -13.72
C ILE A 6 -4.71 1.84 -14.37
N MET A 7 -5.19 2.38 -15.50
CA MET A 7 -4.55 3.47 -16.22
C MET A 7 -4.32 4.70 -15.33
N LEU A 8 -5.31 5.10 -14.53
CA LEU A 8 -5.20 6.24 -13.63
C LEU A 8 -4.15 6.02 -12.53
N VAL A 9 -4.11 4.84 -11.92
CA VAL A 9 -3.12 4.50 -10.89
C VAL A 9 -1.72 4.50 -11.49
N GLN A 10 -1.51 3.84 -12.62
CA GLN A 10 -0.21 3.80 -13.30
C GLN A 10 0.26 5.20 -13.72
N ALA A 11 -0.59 5.98 -14.39
CA ALA A 11 -0.23 7.32 -14.84
C ALA A 11 0.10 8.29 -13.69
N THR A 12 -0.63 8.20 -12.58
CA THR A 12 -0.40 9.08 -11.41
C THR A 12 0.75 8.59 -10.53
N PHE A 13 1.03 7.29 -10.50
CA PHE A 13 2.24 6.75 -9.87
C PHE A 13 3.49 7.17 -10.64
N GLU A 14 3.44 7.18 -11.97
CA GLU A 14 4.57 7.61 -12.81
C GLU A 14 4.99 9.06 -12.50
N GLN A 15 4.01 9.97 -12.38
CA GLN A 15 4.24 11.36 -11.93
C GLN A 15 4.80 11.47 -10.51
N SER A 16 4.70 10.39 -9.73
CA SER A 16 5.16 10.31 -8.34
C SER A 16 6.55 9.67 -8.22
N ARG A 17 7.06 8.98 -9.26
CA ARG A 17 8.33 8.23 -9.21
C ARG A 17 9.54 9.08 -8.80
N THR A 18 9.67 10.28 -9.36
CA THR A 18 10.77 11.21 -9.03
C THR A 18 10.73 11.71 -7.58
N ARG A 19 9.58 11.57 -6.90
CA ARG A 19 9.34 11.96 -5.51
C ARG A 19 9.15 10.77 -4.57
N SER A 20 9.38 9.54 -5.05
CA SER A 20 9.20 8.27 -4.33
C SER A 20 9.75 8.31 -2.90
N ARG A 21 11.01 8.72 -2.72
CA ARG A 21 11.65 8.85 -1.39
C ARG A 21 10.87 9.79 -0.46
N ILE A 22 10.54 10.99 -0.95
CA ILE A 22 9.81 12.01 -0.19
C ILE A 22 8.41 11.51 0.19
N ILE A 23 7.74 10.77 -0.69
CA ILE A 23 6.41 10.20 -0.43
C ILE A 23 6.49 9.20 0.72
N GLY A 24 7.46 8.28 0.70
CA GLY A 24 7.65 7.28 1.76
C GLY A 24 7.94 7.91 3.13
N GLU A 25 8.83 8.91 3.18
CA GLU A 25 9.13 9.65 4.42
C GLU A 25 7.91 10.39 4.97
N ARG A 26 7.19 11.11 4.10
CA ARG A 26 5.96 11.83 4.49
C ARG A 26 4.88 10.87 4.98
N PHE A 27 4.76 9.72 4.34
CA PHE A 27 3.85 8.66 4.72
C PHE A 27 4.13 8.20 6.16
N TYR A 28 5.33 7.71 6.45
CA TYR A 28 5.64 7.16 7.78
C TYR A 28 5.61 8.21 8.88
N ARG A 29 6.15 9.41 8.61
CA ARG A 29 6.08 10.54 9.55
C ARG A 29 4.62 10.83 9.96
N ARG A 30 3.72 10.93 8.97
CA ARG A 30 2.31 11.23 9.25
C ARG A 30 1.55 10.05 9.83
N LEU A 31 1.89 8.82 9.43
CA LEU A 31 1.30 7.59 9.98
C LEU A 31 1.54 7.53 11.49
N PHE A 32 2.80 7.64 11.92
CA PHE A 32 3.15 7.55 13.33
C PHE A 32 2.71 8.77 14.15
N THR A 33 2.60 9.94 13.52
CA THR A 33 2.00 11.11 14.19
C THR A 33 0.51 10.88 14.48
N ARG A 34 -0.22 10.26 13.55
CA ARG A 34 -1.69 10.12 13.66
C ARG A 34 -2.14 8.85 14.37
N TYR A 35 -1.31 7.80 14.30
CA TYR A 35 -1.52 6.45 14.81
C TYR A 35 -0.22 5.97 15.48
N PRO A 36 0.15 6.54 16.64
CA PRO A 36 1.40 6.20 17.31
C PRO A 36 1.51 4.72 17.68
N GLU A 37 0.40 4.05 17.94
CA GLU A 37 0.34 2.60 18.22
C GLU A 37 0.88 1.75 17.06
N ILE A 38 0.78 2.24 15.82
CA ILE A 38 1.32 1.54 14.65
C ILE A 38 2.85 1.57 14.66
N ARG A 39 3.49 2.56 15.29
CA ARG A 39 4.96 2.64 15.38
C ARG A 39 5.56 1.46 16.14
N GLU A 40 4.84 0.92 17.12
CA GLU A 40 5.29 -0.21 17.96
C GLU A 40 5.44 -1.51 17.15
N LEU A 41 4.74 -1.62 16.02
CA LEU A 41 4.84 -2.75 15.09
C LEU A 41 6.13 -2.74 14.24
N PHE A 42 6.92 -1.66 14.31
CA PHE A 42 8.16 -1.51 13.54
C PHE A 42 9.37 -1.54 14.47
N SER A 43 10.34 -2.42 14.17
CA SER A 43 11.60 -2.53 14.93
C SER A 43 12.83 -1.99 14.19
N GLY A 44 12.73 -1.76 12.88
CA GLY A 44 13.84 -1.34 12.03
C GLY A 44 13.90 0.16 11.72
N ASP A 45 14.86 0.52 10.88
CA ASP A 45 14.99 1.88 10.33
C ASP A 45 13.78 2.21 9.45
N ILE A 46 13.17 3.35 9.73
CA ILE A 46 11.95 3.82 9.06
C ILE A 46 12.25 4.35 7.64
N GLU A 47 13.45 4.86 7.38
CA GLU A 47 13.87 5.30 6.05
C GLU A 47 14.05 4.10 5.12
N ASP A 48 14.70 3.04 5.60
CA ASP A 48 14.81 1.78 4.86
C ASP A 48 13.43 1.18 4.59
N GLN A 49 12.55 1.23 5.58
CA GLN A 49 11.18 0.75 5.45
C GLN A 49 10.36 1.60 4.46
N ALA A 50 10.56 2.92 4.43
CA ALA A 50 9.99 3.81 3.41
C ALA A 50 10.42 3.39 2.00
N GLY A 51 11.71 3.09 1.80
CA GLY A 51 12.22 2.57 0.54
C GLY A 51 11.57 1.23 0.15
N LYS A 52 11.42 0.30 1.09
CA LYS A 52 10.76 -1.00 0.86
C LYS A 52 9.30 -0.84 0.44
N LEU A 53 8.55 0.02 1.13
CA LEU A 53 7.15 0.31 0.81
C LEU A 53 7.00 0.81 -0.63
N ILE A 54 7.79 1.81 -1.02
CA ILE A 54 7.65 2.41 -2.36
C ILE A 54 8.07 1.44 -3.46
N ARG A 55 9.13 0.65 -3.25
CA ARG A 55 9.51 -0.41 -4.20
C ARG A 55 8.42 -1.45 -4.37
N MET A 56 7.81 -1.91 -3.27
CA MET A 56 6.69 -2.85 -3.33
C MET A 56 5.48 -2.24 -4.06
N MET A 57 5.14 -0.99 -3.76
CA MET A 57 4.06 -0.29 -4.48
C MET A 57 4.35 -0.14 -5.97
N ALA A 58 5.60 0.12 -6.36
CA ALA A 58 5.99 0.16 -7.78
C ALA A 58 5.75 -1.19 -8.47
N VAL A 59 6.20 -2.29 -7.87
CA VAL A 59 5.97 -3.65 -8.40
C VAL A 59 4.47 -3.91 -8.57
N LEU A 60 3.67 -3.60 -7.54
CA LEU A 60 2.23 -3.85 -7.57
C LEU A 60 1.50 -2.98 -8.61
N VAL A 61 1.93 -1.73 -8.81
CA VAL A 61 1.38 -0.84 -9.83
C VAL A 61 1.76 -1.29 -11.24
N ASP A 62 3.02 -1.70 -11.43
CA ASP A 62 3.57 -2.14 -12.71
C ASP A 62 2.95 -3.48 -13.16
N SER A 63 2.43 -4.29 -12.22
CA SER A 63 1.76 -5.58 -12.48
C SER A 63 0.22 -5.51 -12.41
N LEU A 64 -0.39 -4.32 -12.40
CA LEU A 64 -1.85 -4.18 -12.28
C LEU A 64 -2.66 -4.83 -13.41
N ASP A 65 -2.05 -4.96 -14.59
CA ASP A 65 -2.59 -5.65 -15.77
C ASP A 65 -2.43 -7.18 -15.68
N ARG A 66 -1.52 -7.65 -14.83
CA ARG A 66 -1.16 -9.07 -14.64
C ARG A 66 -1.17 -9.43 -13.15
N PRO A 67 -2.31 -9.28 -12.45
CA PRO A 67 -2.37 -9.39 -10.99
C PRO A 67 -1.93 -10.77 -10.45
N ALA A 68 -2.06 -11.83 -11.26
CA ALA A 68 -1.61 -13.17 -10.92
C ALA A 68 -0.10 -13.23 -10.61
N GLU A 69 0.73 -12.37 -11.22
CA GLU A 69 2.18 -12.32 -10.98
C GLU A 69 2.54 -11.85 -9.57
N THR A 70 1.62 -11.17 -8.87
CA THR A 70 1.84 -10.61 -7.54
C THR A 70 1.10 -11.35 -6.44
N ALA A 71 0.32 -12.37 -6.78
CA ALA A 71 -0.53 -13.09 -5.83
C ALA A 71 0.30 -13.75 -4.73
N ASP A 72 1.35 -14.50 -5.08
CA ASP A 72 2.22 -15.20 -4.12
C ASP A 72 2.97 -14.20 -3.23
N ILE A 73 3.45 -13.09 -3.81
CA ILE A 73 4.15 -12.03 -3.07
C ILE A 73 3.22 -11.40 -2.01
N LEU A 74 1.98 -11.08 -2.38
CA LEU A 74 0.99 -10.51 -1.47
C LEU A 74 0.55 -11.54 -0.41
N PHE A 75 0.50 -12.82 -0.78
CA PHE A 75 0.18 -13.90 0.13
C PHE A 75 1.22 -14.03 1.25
N GLU A 76 2.50 -14.15 0.88
CA GLU A 76 3.61 -14.21 1.84
C GLU A 76 3.72 -12.94 2.69
N LEU A 77 3.48 -11.77 2.07
CA LEU A 77 3.47 -10.50 2.78
C LEU A 77 2.35 -10.46 3.83
N GLY A 78 1.17 -11.00 3.50
CA GLY A 78 0.02 -11.13 4.40
C GLY A 78 0.33 -11.98 5.63
N ILE A 79 0.96 -13.15 5.45
CA ILE A 79 1.41 -14.02 6.55
C ILE A 79 2.35 -13.27 7.48
N ARG A 80 3.35 -12.58 6.93
CA ARG A 80 4.29 -11.80 7.75
C ARG A 80 3.60 -10.66 8.48
N HIS A 81 2.68 -9.94 7.84
CA HIS A 81 1.93 -8.86 8.49
C HIS A 81 1.07 -9.37 9.64
N GLN A 82 0.45 -10.54 9.50
CA GLN A 82 -0.26 -11.19 10.61
C GLN A 82 0.69 -11.53 11.75
N ALA A 83 1.86 -12.12 11.44
CA ALA A 83 2.87 -12.46 12.45
C ALA A 83 3.43 -11.22 13.18
N TYR A 84 3.47 -10.06 12.51
CA TYR A 84 3.83 -8.78 13.12
C TYR A 84 2.72 -8.18 14.01
N GLY A 85 1.54 -8.79 14.07
CA GLY A 85 0.39 -8.25 14.82
C GLY A 85 -0.37 -7.15 14.08
N VAL A 86 -0.22 -7.05 12.75
CA VAL A 86 -1.00 -6.10 11.94
C VAL A 86 -2.46 -6.54 11.89
N ARG A 87 -3.37 -5.63 12.27
CA ARG A 87 -4.82 -5.82 12.25
C ARG A 87 -5.45 -5.04 11.12
N GLN A 88 -6.72 -5.36 10.81
CA GLN A 88 -7.47 -4.74 9.72
C GLN A 88 -7.51 -3.21 9.81
N GLU A 89 -7.70 -2.67 11.01
CA GLU A 89 -7.69 -1.24 11.31
C GLU A 89 -6.35 -0.55 10.97
N HIS A 90 -5.23 -1.25 11.07
CA HIS A 90 -3.91 -0.70 10.73
C HIS A 90 -3.79 -0.51 9.21
N TYR A 91 -4.36 -1.41 8.40
CA TYR A 91 -4.44 -1.22 6.94
C TYR A 91 -5.30 0.00 6.59
N TYR A 92 -6.45 0.19 7.24
CA TYR A 92 -7.28 1.39 6.99
C TYR A 92 -6.59 2.69 7.39
N ALA A 93 -5.83 2.70 8.48
CA ALA A 93 -4.98 3.83 8.85
C ALA A 93 -3.91 4.11 7.79
N ALA A 94 -3.16 3.07 7.39
CA ALA A 94 -2.13 3.17 6.37
C ALA A 94 -2.68 3.65 5.01
N GLY A 95 -3.77 3.06 4.51
CA GLY A 95 -4.39 3.47 3.24
C GLY A 95 -4.76 4.96 3.21
N ARG A 96 -5.38 5.46 4.29
CA ARG A 96 -5.71 6.90 4.39
C ARG A 96 -4.49 7.80 4.31
N ILE A 97 -3.40 7.42 4.99
CA ILE A 97 -2.15 8.21 4.97
C ILE A 97 -1.41 8.06 3.64
N PHE A 98 -1.44 6.89 3.00
CA PHE A 98 -0.83 6.66 1.71
C PHE A 98 -1.49 7.49 0.61
N LEU A 99 -2.83 7.51 0.56
CA LEU A 99 -3.57 8.36 -0.37
C LEU A 99 -3.30 9.86 -0.14
N TRP A 100 -3.10 10.27 1.11
CA TRP A 100 -2.67 11.63 1.42
C TRP A 100 -1.24 11.91 0.93
N ALA A 101 -0.32 10.94 1.07
CA ALA A 101 1.09 11.10 0.73
C ALA A 101 1.34 11.12 -0.79
N ILE A 102 0.55 10.38 -1.57
CA ILE A 102 0.68 10.32 -3.04
C ILE A 102 0.03 11.50 -3.75
N LYS A 103 -0.82 12.26 -3.05
CA LYS A 103 -1.43 13.47 -3.62
C LYS A 103 -0.32 14.47 -4.00
N PRO A 104 -0.34 15.02 -5.24
CA PRO A 104 0.60 16.06 -5.64
C PRO A 104 0.56 17.26 -4.70
N ALA A 105 1.73 17.73 -4.27
CA ALA A 105 1.85 18.89 -3.36
C ALA A 105 1.68 20.23 -4.09
N ASP A 106 1.86 20.23 -5.41
CA ASP A 106 1.74 21.38 -6.32
C ASP A 106 0.27 21.75 -6.64
N GLY A 107 -0.70 21.03 -6.06
CA GLY A 107 -2.12 21.28 -6.29
C GLY A 107 -2.65 20.70 -7.60
N SER A 108 -1.85 19.92 -8.34
CA SER A 108 -2.32 19.23 -9.54
C SER A 108 -3.56 18.38 -9.26
N PRO A 109 -4.47 18.21 -10.25
CA PRO A 109 -5.76 17.59 -10.02
C PRO A 109 -5.62 16.15 -9.50
N PHE A 110 -5.87 15.95 -8.21
CA PHE A 110 -6.14 14.64 -7.64
C PHE A 110 -7.66 14.46 -7.61
N SER A 111 -8.22 14.23 -8.79
CA SER A 111 -9.66 14.20 -8.99
C SER A 111 -10.34 13.11 -8.14
N PRO A 112 -11.65 13.22 -7.88
CA PRO A 112 -12.41 12.15 -7.23
C PRO A 112 -12.23 10.79 -7.92
N GLU A 113 -12.10 10.77 -9.25
CA GLU A 113 -11.87 9.56 -10.05
C GLU A 113 -10.50 8.92 -9.73
N ILE A 114 -9.43 9.73 -9.71
CA ILE A 114 -8.08 9.28 -9.35
C ILE A 114 -8.07 8.72 -7.92
N LYS A 115 -8.72 9.42 -6.99
CA LYS A 115 -8.83 8.98 -5.59
C LYS A 115 -9.53 7.61 -5.51
N GLN A 116 -10.64 7.43 -6.21
CA GLN A 116 -11.37 6.16 -6.24
C GLN A 116 -10.53 5.03 -6.85
N ALA A 117 -9.74 5.32 -7.89
CA ALA A 117 -8.84 4.34 -8.48
C ALA A 117 -7.75 3.88 -7.48
N TRP A 118 -7.13 4.81 -6.75
CA TRP A 118 -6.17 4.49 -5.68
C TRP A 118 -6.81 3.74 -4.50
N MET A 119 -8.06 4.07 -4.13
CA MET A 119 -8.81 3.32 -3.11
C MET A 119 -9.03 1.87 -3.55
N ALA A 120 -9.49 1.67 -4.78
CA ALA A 120 -9.71 0.33 -5.33
C ALA A 120 -8.42 -0.50 -5.40
N PHE A 121 -7.31 0.12 -5.77
CA PHE A 121 -5.98 -0.51 -5.75
C PHE A 121 -5.57 -0.93 -4.34
N TYR A 122 -5.67 -0.02 -3.37
CA TYR A 122 -5.30 -0.31 -1.99
C TYR A 122 -6.19 -1.40 -1.38
N GLU A 123 -7.50 -1.35 -1.63
CA GLU A 123 -8.43 -2.38 -1.17
C GLU A 123 -8.13 -3.75 -1.77
N MET A 124 -7.73 -3.83 -3.04
CA MET A 124 -7.30 -5.07 -3.68
C MET A 124 -6.11 -5.69 -2.95
N ILE A 125 -5.08 -4.89 -2.64
CA ILE A 125 -3.89 -5.33 -1.90
C ILE A 125 -4.29 -5.87 -0.52
N VAL A 126 -5.06 -5.09 0.23
CA VAL A 126 -5.48 -5.43 1.60
C VAL A 126 -6.30 -6.72 1.61
N ARG A 127 -7.22 -6.90 0.65
CA ARG A 127 -8.01 -8.14 0.53
C ARG A 127 -7.11 -9.35 0.38
N GLN A 128 -6.14 -9.32 -0.55
CA GLN A 128 -5.21 -10.43 -0.77
C GLN A 128 -4.35 -10.72 0.47
N MET A 129 -3.82 -9.68 1.12
CA MET A 129 -3.00 -9.83 2.32
C MET A 129 -3.77 -10.35 3.54
N ILE A 130 -5.08 -10.09 3.64
CA ILE A 130 -5.93 -10.58 4.75
C ILE A 130 -6.54 -11.96 4.44
N GLU A 131 -6.80 -12.28 3.18
CA GLU A 131 -7.26 -13.61 2.77
C GLU A 131 -6.16 -14.67 2.90
N ALA A 132 -4.91 -14.30 2.62
CA ALA A 132 -3.78 -15.21 2.66
C ALA A 132 -3.63 -15.99 4.00
N PRO A 133 -3.59 -15.34 5.18
CA PRO A 133 -3.49 -16.08 6.43
C PRO A 133 -4.72 -16.92 6.79
N ARG A 134 -5.90 -16.55 6.28
CA ARG A 134 -7.14 -17.32 6.52
C ARG A 134 -7.13 -18.65 5.77
N GLN A 135 -6.49 -18.70 4.60
CA GLN A 135 -6.34 -19.93 3.83
C GLN A 135 -5.32 -20.88 4.46
N THR A 136 -4.21 -20.37 5.01
CA THR A 136 -3.22 -21.21 5.71
C THR A 136 -3.82 -21.92 6.93
N LEU A 137 -4.66 -21.23 7.71
CA LEU A 137 -5.34 -21.81 8.87
C LEU A 137 -6.32 -22.94 8.49
N HIS A 138 -6.81 -22.99 7.26
CA HIS A 138 -7.71 -24.05 6.79
C HIS A 138 -6.97 -25.29 6.25
N VAL A 139 -5.70 -25.15 5.85
CA VAL A 139 -4.88 -26.26 5.32
C VAL A 139 -4.11 -26.98 6.44
N MET A 140 -3.86 -26.30 7.57
CA MET A 140 -3.14 -26.87 8.72
C MET A 140 -4.05 -27.39 9.85
N ALA A 141 -5.36 -27.37 9.67
CA ALA A 141 -6.36 -27.89 10.61
C ALA A 141 -7.02 -29.15 10.04
#